data_AF-A0A2I0JUY8-F1
#
_entry.id   AF-A0A2I0JUY8-F1
#
_cell.length_a   1.000
_cell.length_b   1.000
_cell.length_c   1.000
_cell.angle_alpha   90.00
_cell.angle_beta   90.00
_cell.angle_gamma   90.00
#
_symmetry.space_group_name_H-M   'P 1'
#
loop_
_entity.id
_entity.type
_entity.pdbx_description
1 polymer ?
#
loop_
_entity_poly.entity_id
_entity_poly.type
_entity_poly.pdbx_seq_one_letter_code
_entity_poly.pdbx_strand_id
1 'polypeptide(L)'
;MVPKAATFPSGIKALADFVHSKGLKLGIYSDAGIQTCSKTMPGSLGHEEHDAKTFAMWGIDYLKYDNCENTGTSAKERYPVMNKALQNSGRKIFFSLCEWGQEDPATWAPAIGNSWRTTDDIQDNWDSMISRADMNDKWASYAGPGGWNDPDMLEVGNGGMSMEEYRCHFSIWALAKAPLILGCDIRSMDNDTYSLVTNKEVIAVNQDKLGVQGKKVKNGDLEVWAGPLSGNRVAVVLINRGTSKATVTAQWSDIGLDSSAIVDARDLWEHSTSASVKNELSATLDSHACKMYVLTPH
;
A
#
# COMPACT_ATOMS: atom_id res chain seq x y z
N MET A 1 -5.19 -19.37 -20.71
CA MET A 1 -6.33 -19.25 -19.75
C MET A 1 -7.71 -19.14 -20.42
N VAL A 2 -8.81 -19.53 -19.73
CA VAL A 2 -10.20 -19.38 -20.20
C VAL A 2 -11.09 -18.76 -19.10
N PRO A 3 -11.84 -17.66 -19.37
CA PRO A 3 -12.74 -17.07 -18.38
C PRO A 3 -13.92 -17.99 -18.04
N LYS A 4 -14.31 -18.05 -16.78
CA LYS A 4 -15.48 -18.85 -16.34
C LYS A 4 -16.77 -18.24 -16.89
N ALA A 5 -17.40 -18.90 -17.86
CA ALA A 5 -18.58 -18.37 -18.57
C ALA A 5 -19.77 -18.02 -17.65
N ALA A 6 -19.95 -18.74 -16.53
CA ALA A 6 -21.04 -18.47 -15.60
C ALA A 6 -20.89 -17.12 -14.87
N THR A 7 -19.67 -16.63 -14.66
CA THR A 7 -19.40 -15.36 -13.94
C THR A 7 -18.87 -14.26 -14.86
N PHE A 8 -18.27 -14.62 -15.99
CA PHE A 8 -17.78 -13.71 -17.03
C PHE A 8 -18.30 -14.13 -18.42
N PRO A 9 -19.63 -14.11 -18.65
CA PRO A 9 -20.23 -14.62 -19.89
C PRO A 9 -19.77 -13.85 -21.14
N SER A 10 -19.42 -12.56 -21.00
CA SER A 10 -18.91 -11.72 -22.08
C SER A 10 -17.39 -11.81 -22.27
N GLY A 11 -16.69 -12.58 -21.43
CA GLY A 11 -15.23 -12.67 -21.41
C GLY A 11 -14.52 -11.44 -20.83
N ILE A 12 -13.21 -11.59 -20.56
CA ILE A 12 -12.42 -10.55 -19.87
C ILE A 12 -12.11 -9.36 -20.77
N LYS A 13 -11.93 -9.56 -22.08
CA LYS A 13 -11.72 -8.45 -23.02
C LYS A 13 -12.88 -7.46 -23.03
N ALA A 14 -14.12 -7.95 -23.07
CA ALA A 14 -15.29 -7.07 -23.02
C ALA A 14 -15.38 -6.30 -21.70
N LEU A 15 -15.00 -6.93 -20.58
CA LEU A 15 -14.92 -6.27 -19.28
C LEU A 15 -13.82 -5.19 -19.26
N ALA A 16 -12.65 -5.48 -19.81
CA ALA A 16 -11.56 -4.50 -19.94
C ALA A 16 -11.99 -3.30 -20.78
N ASP A 17 -12.62 -3.53 -21.94
CA ASP A 17 -13.15 -2.48 -22.81
C ASP A 17 -14.18 -1.61 -22.07
N PHE A 18 -15.06 -2.23 -21.28
CA PHE A 18 -16.02 -1.50 -20.46
C PHE A 18 -15.33 -0.64 -19.39
N VAL A 19 -14.38 -1.19 -18.64
CA VAL A 19 -13.63 -0.46 -17.59
C VAL A 19 -12.82 0.69 -18.19
N HIS A 20 -12.16 0.46 -19.33
CA HIS A 20 -11.44 1.51 -20.07
C HIS A 20 -12.37 2.60 -20.58
N SER A 21 -13.61 2.27 -20.99
CA SER A 21 -14.60 3.27 -21.39
C SER A 21 -15.01 4.23 -20.25
N LYS A 22 -14.71 3.87 -18.99
CA LYS A 22 -14.90 4.71 -17.80
C LYS A 22 -13.64 5.51 -17.42
N GLY A 23 -12.58 5.45 -18.22
CA GLY A 23 -11.29 6.08 -17.92
C GLY A 23 -10.49 5.36 -16.83
N LEU A 24 -10.87 4.12 -16.50
CA LEU A 24 -10.23 3.29 -15.49
C LEU A 24 -9.30 2.25 -16.14
N LYS A 25 -8.59 1.49 -15.31
CA LYS A 25 -7.71 0.37 -15.67
C LYS A 25 -8.23 -0.93 -15.07
N LEU A 26 -7.96 -2.07 -15.72
CA LEU A 26 -8.40 -3.38 -15.22
C LEU A 26 -7.21 -4.24 -14.79
N GLY A 27 -7.26 -4.75 -13.56
CA GLY A 27 -6.33 -5.76 -13.06
C GLY A 27 -6.85 -7.18 -13.21
N ILE A 28 -5.93 -8.15 -13.25
CA ILE A 28 -6.21 -9.57 -13.14
C ILE A 28 -5.31 -10.20 -12.08
N TYR A 29 -5.61 -11.45 -11.73
CA TYR A 29 -4.89 -12.25 -10.77
C TYR A 29 -4.47 -13.58 -11.41
N SER A 30 -3.27 -14.04 -11.08
CA SER A 30 -2.81 -15.41 -11.30
C SER A 30 -1.81 -15.78 -10.20
N ASP A 31 -1.19 -16.94 -10.33
CA ASP A 31 -0.28 -17.52 -9.34
C ASP A 31 1.01 -17.98 -10.02
N ALA A 32 2.15 -17.75 -9.38
CA ALA A 32 3.45 -18.33 -9.70
C ALA A 32 3.55 -19.82 -9.27
N GLY A 33 2.46 -20.56 -9.46
CA GLY A 33 2.29 -21.97 -9.13
C GLY A 33 1.36 -22.66 -10.11
N ILE A 34 1.08 -23.95 -9.88
CA ILE A 34 0.25 -24.74 -10.78
C ILE A 34 -1.26 -24.45 -10.65
N GLN A 35 -1.68 -23.94 -9.49
CA GLN A 35 -3.05 -23.52 -9.20
C GLN A 35 -3.02 -22.26 -8.33
N THR A 36 -4.08 -21.46 -8.38
CA THR A 36 -4.24 -20.34 -7.46
C THR A 36 -4.45 -20.81 -6.02
N CYS A 37 -4.24 -19.92 -5.04
CA CYS A 37 -4.47 -20.23 -3.62
C CYS A 37 -5.86 -20.80 -3.31
N SER A 38 -6.90 -20.36 -4.03
CA SER A 38 -8.26 -20.91 -3.90
C SER A 38 -8.41 -22.36 -4.38
N LYS A 39 -7.44 -22.87 -5.16
CA LYS A 39 -7.45 -24.17 -5.84
C LYS A 39 -8.62 -24.37 -6.82
N THR A 40 -9.28 -23.28 -7.22
CA THR A 40 -10.45 -23.32 -8.11
C THR A 40 -10.12 -23.00 -9.56
N MET A 41 -8.89 -22.56 -9.84
CA MET A 41 -8.44 -22.19 -11.18
C MET A 41 -6.92 -22.43 -11.36
N PRO A 42 -6.43 -22.55 -12.61
CA PRO A 42 -5.01 -22.74 -12.88
C PRO A 42 -4.18 -21.53 -12.44
N GLY A 43 -2.94 -21.78 -12.01
CA GLY A 43 -1.90 -20.77 -11.97
C GLY A 43 -1.15 -20.71 -13.31
N SER A 44 -0.11 -19.88 -13.39
CA SER A 44 0.62 -19.63 -14.64
C SER A 44 2.03 -20.23 -14.67
N LEU A 45 2.43 -21.03 -13.67
CA LEU A 45 3.75 -21.67 -13.66
C LEU A 45 3.94 -22.57 -14.88
N GLY A 46 4.97 -22.31 -15.70
CA GLY A 46 5.23 -23.00 -16.96
C GLY A 46 4.35 -22.57 -18.14
N HIS A 47 3.44 -21.61 -17.94
CA HIS A 47 2.53 -21.06 -18.94
C HIS A 47 2.66 -19.53 -19.09
N GLU A 48 3.72 -18.94 -18.53
CA GLU A 48 3.87 -17.49 -18.34
C GLU A 48 3.79 -16.73 -19.68
N GLU A 49 4.50 -17.19 -20.72
CA GLU A 49 4.46 -16.53 -22.03
C GLU A 49 3.07 -16.54 -22.67
N HIS A 50 2.35 -17.66 -22.55
CA HIS A 50 1.02 -17.80 -23.11
C HIS A 50 0.02 -16.93 -22.35
N ASP A 51 0.07 -16.96 -21.02
CA ASP A 51 -0.84 -16.21 -20.17
C ASP A 51 -0.57 -14.71 -20.23
N ALA A 52 0.69 -14.26 -20.26
CA ALA A 52 1.03 -12.85 -20.45
C ALA A 52 0.53 -12.30 -21.80
N LYS A 53 0.67 -13.06 -22.90
CA LYS A 53 0.08 -12.71 -24.19
C LYS A 53 -1.45 -12.64 -24.11
N THR A 54 -2.07 -13.58 -23.41
CA THR A 54 -3.53 -13.59 -23.20
C THR A 54 -3.99 -12.35 -22.42
N PHE A 55 -3.28 -11.96 -21.36
CA PHE A 55 -3.57 -10.74 -20.59
C PHE A 55 -3.45 -9.49 -21.46
N ALA A 56 -2.40 -9.40 -22.27
CA ALA A 56 -2.21 -8.30 -23.20
C ALA A 56 -3.33 -8.23 -24.25
N MET A 57 -3.73 -9.37 -24.84
CA MET A 57 -4.85 -9.46 -25.78
C MET A 57 -6.19 -9.06 -25.14
N TRP A 58 -6.39 -9.37 -23.86
CA TRP A 58 -7.57 -8.94 -23.11
C TRP A 58 -7.54 -7.47 -22.70
N GLY A 59 -6.40 -6.79 -22.81
CA GLY A 59 -6.27 -5.38 -22.41
C GLY A 59 -6.03 -5.19 -20.91
N ILE A 60 -5.53 -6.20 -20.20
CA ILE A 60 -5.20 -6.08 -18.77
C ILE A 60 -4.10 -5.04 -18.54
N ASP A 61 -4.20 -4.26 -17.46
CA ASP A 61 -3.26 -3.20 -17.09
C ASP A 61 -2.43 -3.52 -15.84
N TYR A 62 -2.85 -4.51 -15.06
CA TYR A 62 -2.27 -4.86 -13.76
C TYR A 62 -2.36 -6.37 -13.54
N LEU A 63 -1.29 -6.99 -13.04
CA LEU A 63 -1.28 -8.39 -12.59
C LEU A 63 -0.85 -8.46 -11.12
N LYS A 64 -1.74 -8.99 -10.26
CA LYS A 64 -1.35 -9.56 -8.96
C LYS A 64 -0.89 -11.01 -9.20
N TYR A 65 0.31 -11.36 -8.76
CA TYR A 65 0.90 -12.67 -9.02
C TYR A 65 1.31 -13.38 -7.74
N ASP A 66 0.49 -14.35 -7.35
CA ASP A 66 0.55 -15.05 -6.07
C ASP A 66 1.62 -16.16 -6.03
N ASN A 67 1.70 -16.89 -4.92
CA ASN A 67 2.80 -17.81 -4.65
C ASN A 67 2.37 -19.19 -4.11
N CYS A 68 1.10 -19.56 -4.21
CA CYS A 68 0.61 -20.88 -3.80
C CYS A 68 1.03 -21.99 -4.79
N GLU A 69 1.00 -23.25 -4.37
CA GLU A 69 1.24 -24.41 -5.25
C GLU A 69 2.50 -24.29 -6.14
N ASN A 70 3.56 -23.69 -5.59
CA ASN A 70 4.77 -23.25 -6.30
C ASN A 70 5.80 -24.35 -6.57
N THR A 71 5.44 -25.62 -6.32
CA THR A 71 6.28 -26.82 -6.54
C THR A 71 7.60 -26.86 -5.76
N GLY A 72 7.81 -25.97 -4.77
CA GLY A 72 9.06 -25.85 -4.02
C GLY A 72 10.16 -25.07 -4.74
N THR A 73 9.84 -24.42 -5.86
CA THR A 73 10.80 -23.59 -6.62
C THR A 73 10.87 -22.19 -6.01
N SER A 74 12.07 -21.60 -5.93
CA SER A 74 12.28 -20.27 -5.33
C SER A 74 11.46 -19.17 -6.03
N ALA A 75 11.00 -18.19 -5.26
CA ALA A 75 10.35 -16.99 -5.81
C ALA A 75 11.32 -16.21 -6.73
N LYS A 76 12.61 -16.16 -6.36
CA LYS A 76 13.67 -15.51 -7.16
C LYS A 76 13.89 -16.17 -8.52
N GLU A 77 13.45 -17.41 -8.70
CA GLU A 77 13.51 -18.11 -9.98
C GLU A 77 12.22 -17.94 -10.79
N ARG A 78 11.05 -18.07 -10.16
CA ARG A 78 9.75 -18.06 -10.86
C ARG A 78 9.28 -16.67 -11.29
N TYR A 79 9.42 -15.66 -10.41
CA TYR A 79 8.90 -14.33 -10.69
C TYR A 79 9.58 -13.63 -11.88
N PRO A 80 10.92 -13.73 -12.09
CA PRO A 80 11.56 -13.20 -13.29
C PRO A 80 11.03 -13.77 -14.61
N VAL A 81 10.56 -15.03 -14.61
CA VAL A 81 9.97 -15.66 -15.82
C VAL A 81 8.69 -14.93 -16.23
N MET A 82 7.78 -14.68 -15.27
CA MET A 82 6.57 -13.91 -15.54
C MET A 82 6.87 -12.45 -15.89
N ASN A 83 7.81 -11.78 -15.21
CA ASN A 83 8.24 -10.44 -15.61
C ASN A 83 8.65 -10.40 -17.09
N LYS A 84 9.53 -11.32 -17.51
CA LYS A 84 10.01 -11.38 -18.89
C LYS A 84 8.86 -11.62 -19.88
N ALA A 85 7.92 -12.50 -19.53
CA ALA A 85 6.73 -12.76 -20.32
C ALA A 85 5.84 -11.51 -20.48
N LEU A 86 5.62 -10.75 -19.40
CA LEU A 86 4.87 -9.49 -19.44
C LEU A 86 5.55 -8.43 -20.30
N GLN A 87 6.87 -8.26 -20.18
CA GLN A 87 7.64 -7.32 -21.02
C GLN A 87 7.53 -7.67 -22.51
N ASN A 88 7.50 -8.97 -22.83
CA ASN A 88 7.39 -9.47 -24.21
C ASN A 88 5.94 -9.58 -24.72
N SER A 89 4.94 -9.25 -23.90
CA SER A 89 3.52 -9.39 -24.27
C SER A 89 3.02 -8.33 -25.25
N GLY A 90 3.78 -7.24 -25.43
CA GLY A 90 3.39 -6.10 -26.27
C GLY A 90 2.48 -5.08 -25.57
N ARG A 91 2.16 -5.27 -24.28
CA ARG A 91 1.40 -4.32 -23.46
C ARG A 91 2.13 -4.05 -22.13
N LYS A 92 2.14 -2.80 -21.68
CA LYS A 92 2.63 -2.44 -20.34
C LYS A 92 1.59 -2.88 -19.30
N ILE A 93 1.97 -3.81 -18.44
CA ILE A 93 1.15 -4.35 -17.35
C ILE A 93 1.91 -4.10 -16.05
N PHE A 94 1.28 -3.43 -15.09
CA PHE A 94 1.84 -3.24 -13.74
C PHE A 94 1.97 -4.62 -13.07
N PHE A 95 3.16 -4.94 -12.57
CA PHE A 95 3.44 -6.26 -12.00
C PHE A 95 3.58 -6.18 -10.48
N SER A 96 2.57 -6.72 -9.78
CA SER A 96 2.49 -6.78 -8.32
C SER A 96 2.76 -8.21 -7.87
N LEU A 97 3.85 -8.38 -7.14
CA LEU A 97 4.26 -9.67 -6.60
C LEU A 97 3.55 -9.92 -5.26
N CYS A 98 3.09 -11.15 -5.05
CA CYS A 98 2.35 -11.58 -3.88
C CYS A 98 2.92 -12.91 -3.34
N GLU A 99 4.18 -12.84 -2.92
CA GLU A 99 4.97 -13.91 -2.31
C GLU A 99 5.13 -13.76 -0.79
N TRP A 100 4.33 -12.87 -0.20
CA TRP A 100 4.18 -12.66 1.25
C TRP A 100 5.47 -12.29 1.99
N GLY A 101 6.43 -11.65 1.32
CA GLY A 101 7.72 -11.35 1.93
C GLY A 101 8.71 -12.52 1.90
N GLN A 102 8.36 -13.65 1.27
CA GLN A 102 9.21 -14.83 1.21
C GLN A 102 10.52 -14.50 0.48
N GLU A 103 11.65 -14.86 1.11
CA GLU A 103 13.00 -14.55 0.63
C GLU A 103 13.31 -13.05 0.46
N ASP A 104 12.69 -12.20 1.30
CA ASP A 104 12.98 -10.77 1.43
C ASP A 104 12.88 -9.99 0.09
N PRO A 105 11.69 -9.92 -0.53
CA PRO A 105 11.45 -9.35 -1.87
C PRO A 105 11.97 -7.93 -2.05
N ALA A 106 11.95 -7.11 -1.00
CA ALA A 106 12.53 -5.78 -1.02
C ALA A 106 13.98 -5.74 -1.54
N THR A 107 14.74 -6.83 -1.39
CA THR A 107 16.14 -6.94 -1.82
C THR A 107 16.35 -7.35 -3.28
N TRP A 108 15.31 -7.81 -3.99
CA TRP A 108 15.43 -8.34 -5.36
C TRP A 108 14.27 -7.99 -6.31
N ALA A 109 13.04 -7.87 -5.80
CA ALA A 109 11.87 -7.50 -6.57
C ALA A 109 11.91 -6.12 -7.24
N PRO A 110 12.64 -5.07 -6.75
CA PRO A 110 12.73 -3.79 -7.46
C PRO A 110 13.25 -3.90 -8.90
N ALA A 111 14.04 -4.92 -9.21
CA ALA A 111 14.58 -5.13 -10.55
C ALA A 111 13.57 -5.73 -11.54
N ILE A 112 12.46 -6.31 -11.06
CA ILE A 112 11.53 -7.08 -11.89
C ILE A 112 10.05 -6.73 -11.67
N GLY A 113 9.69 -6.03 -10.61
CA GLY A 113 8.31 -5.74 -10.25
C GLY A 113 8.04 -4.26 -10.04
N ASN A 114 6.77 -3.92 -9.87
CA ASN A 114 6.34 -2.57 -9.51
C ASN A 114 5.91 -2.45 -8.05
N SER A 115 5.43 -3.55 -7.46
CA SER A 115 5.28 -3.69 -6.01
C SER A 115 5.46 -5.15 -5.61
N TRP A 116 5.71 -5.39 -4.33
CA TRP A 116 5.83 -6.74 -3.77
C TRP A 116 5.28 -6.78 -2.35
N ARG A 117 4.48 -7.81 -2.05
CA ARG A 117 3.98 -8.04 -0.70
C ARG A 117 5.15 -8.21 0.26
N THR A 118 5.11 -7.60 1.44
CA THR A 118 6.17 -7.75 2.45
C THR A 118 5.78 -8.67 3.61
N THR A 119 4.53 -9.11 3.63
CA THR A 119 3.89 -9.84 4.72
C THR A 119 2.82 -10.81 4.21
N ASP A 120 2.38 -11.73 5.07
CA ASP A 120 1.12 -12.47 4.86
C ASP A 120 -0.09 -11.52 4.88
N ASP A 121 -1.25 -12.09 4.56
CA ASP A 121 -2.49 -11.34 4.38
C ASP A 121 -2.89 -10.56 5.63
N ILE A 122 -3.35 -9.32 5.41
CA ILE A 122 -4.00 -8.51 6.44
C ILE A 122 -5.36 -9.12 6.78
N GLN A 123 -5.85 -8.80 7.98
CA GLN A 123 -7.22 -9.07 8.40
C GLN A 123 -7.80 -7.78 8.96
N ASP A 124 -9.13 -7.66 8.89
CA ASP A 124 -9.87 -6.49 9.38
C ASP A 124 -9.95 -6.45 10.92
N ASN A 125 -8.80 -6.26 11.56
CA ASN A 125 -8.66 -5.97 12.99
C ASN A 125 -7.34 -5.22 13.25
N TRP A 126 -7.32 -4.48 14.37
CA TRP A 126 -6.21 -3.61 14.75
C TRP A 126 -4.86 -4.33 14.81
N ASP A 127 -4.82 -5.49 15.48
CA ASP A 127 -3.58 -6.23 15.72
C ASP A 127 -2.96 -6.72 14.41
N SER A 128 -3.78 -7.23 13.49
CA SER A 128 -3.31 -7.62 12.17
C SER A 128 -2.76 -6.40 11.42
N MET A 129 -3.54 -5.33 11.31
CA MET A 129 -3.16 -4.10 10.60
C MET A 129 -1.83 -3.54 11.12
N ILE A 130 -1.69 -3.38 12.43
CA ILE A 130 -0.47 -2.77 12.99
C ILE A 130 0.74 -3.72 12.87
N SER A 131 0.53 -5.04 12.94
CA SER A 131 1.60 -6.01 12.69
C SER A 131 2.11 -5.96 11.25
N ARG A 132 1.23 -5.74 10.26
CA ARG A 132 1.63 -5.60 8.86
C ARG A 132 2.47 -4.34 8.67
N ALA A 133 2.05 -3.23 9.29
CA ALA A 133 2.83 -1.99 9.30
C ALA A 133 4.22 -2.19 9.91
N ASP A 134 4.31 -2.85 11.06
CA ASP A 134 5.57 -3.13 11.77
C ASP A 134 6.53 -4.01 10.93
N MET A 135 6.01 -5.07 10.31
CA MET A 135 6.79 -5.97 9.47
C MET A 135 7.26 -5.30 8.17
N ASN A 136 6.47 -4.37 7.64
CA ASN A 136 6.80 -3.61 6.43
C ASN A 136 7.84 -2.50 6.66
N ASP A 137 7.85 -1.90 7.85
CA ASP A 137 8.67 -0.72 8.18
C ASP A 137 10.18 -0.94 7.96
N LYS A 138 10.69 -2.14 8.30
CA LYS A 138 12.12 -2.47 8.13
C LYS A 138 12.60 -2.40 6.67
N TRP A 139 11.68 -2.44 5.70
CA TRP A 139 11.99 -2.42 4.27
C TRP A 139 11.98 -1.01 3.66
N ALA A 140 11.74 0.04 4.45
CA ALA A 140 11.54 1.40 3.96
C ALA A 140 12.64 1.91 3.03
N SER A 141 13.91 1.54 3.26
CA SER A 141 15.04 1.98 2.43
C SER A 141 15.07 1.40 1.02
N TYR A 142 14.28 0.36 0.74
CA TYR A 142 14.25 -0.31 -0.57
C TYR A 142 13.12 0.20 -1.48
N ALA A 143 12.08 0.83 -0.91
CA ALA A 143 10.99 1.39 -1.69
C ALA A 143 11.39 2.72 -2.35
N GLY A 144 10.85 2.95 -3.55
CA GLY A 144 11.05 4.18 -4.29
C GLY A 144 10.31 4.19 -5.63
N PRO A 145 10.44 5.28 -6.41
CA PRO A 145 9.78 5.39 -7.71
C PRO A 145 10.02 4.17 -8.61
N GLY A 146 8.94 3.42 -8.87
CA GLY A 146 8.95 2.23 -9.73
C GLY A 146 8.90 0.90 -8.99
N GLY A 147 9.16 0.87 -7.67
CA GLY A 147 9.16 -0.35 -6.85
C GLY A 147 8.75 -0.07 -5.40
N TRP A 148 7.60 -0.60 -4.99
CA TRP A 148 6.99 -0.29 -3.69
C TRP A 148 6.81 -1.52 -2.81
N ASN A 149 7.10 -1.37 -1.52
CA ASN A 149 6.71 -2.36 -0.53
C ASN A 149 5.18 -2.36 -0.36
N ASP A 150 4.57 -3.54 -0.34
CA ASP A 150 3.13 -3.73 -0.25
C ASP A 150 2.77 -4.43 1.07
N PRO A 151 2.34 -3.69 2.10
CA PRO A 151 1.82 -4.25 3.36
C PRO A 151 0.39 -4.80 3.24
N ASP A 152 -0.10 -5.07 2.02
CA ASP A 152 -1.43 -5.58 1.66
C ASP A 152 -2.53 -4.52 1.51
N MET A 153 -3.71 -4.95 1.08
CA MET A 153 -4.87 -4.12 0.78
C MET A 153 -5.41 -3.35 2.00
N LEU A 154 -6.17 -2.29 1.74
CA LEU A 154 -6.85 -1.51 2.78
C LEU A 154 -8.12 -2.23 3.25
N GLU A 155 -8.28 -2.39 4.55
CA GLU A 155 -9.47 -2.97 5.20
C GLU A 155 -10.55 -1.92 5.52
N VAL A 156 -10.30 -0.67 5.15
CA VAL A 156 -11.15 0.49 5.50
C VAL A 156 -12.58 0.29 5.00
N GLY A 157 -13.53 0.22 5.94
CA GLY A 157 -14.95 0.04 5.65
C GLY A 157 -15.47 -1.40 5.70
N ASN A 158 -14.66 -2.37 6.13
CA ASN A 158 -15.08 -3.78 6.25
C ASN A 158 -15.77 -4.13 7.58
N GLY A 159 -15.70 -3.24 8.57
CA GLY A 159 -16.50 -3.24 9.81
C GLY A 159 -15.85 -3.87 11.04
N GLY A 160 -14.64 -4.41 10.92
CA GLY A 160 -13.87 -5.05 12.00
C GLY A 160 -12.98 -4.10 12.80
N MET A 161 -12.80 -2.85 12.35
CA MET A 161 -12.11 -1.79 13.07
C MET A 161 -12.98 -0.55 13.24
N SER A 162 -12.68 0.25 14.25
CA SER A 162 -13.29 1.57 14.44
C SER A 162 -12.82 2.57 13.37
N MET A 163 -13.56 3.68 13.23
CA MET A 163 -13.19 4.74 12.28
C MET A 163 -11.81 5.35 12.57
N GLU A 164 -11.44 5.48 13.86
CA GLU A 164 -10.12 5.98 14.24
C GLU A 164 -9.00 4.99 13.92
N GLU A 165 -9.25 3.69 14.08
CA GLU A 165 -8.30 2.65 13.67
C GLU A 165 -8.12 2.61 12.15
N TYR A 166 -9.21 2.76 11.37
CA TYR A 166 -9.12 2.93 9.92
C TYR A 166 -8.39 4.20 9.51
N ARG A 167 -8.53 5.30 10.27
CA ARG A 167 -7.77 6.54 10.06
C ARG A 167 -6.28 6.30 10.25
N CYS A 168 -5.89 5.53 11.28
CA CYS A 168 -4.51 5.09 11.50
C CYS A 168 -4.00 4.23 10.34
N HIS A 169 -4.78 3.22 9.95
CA HIS A 169 -4.48 2.32 8.83
C HIS A 169 -4.15 3.11 7.55
N PHE A 170 -5.09 3.95 7.12
CA PHE A 170 -4.92 4.74 5.90
C PHE A 170 -3.76 5.73 5.99
N SER A 171 -3.55 6.36 7.15
CA SER A 171 -2.43 7.29 7.38
C SER A 171 -1.08 6.59 7.29
N ILE A 172 -0.93 5.41 7.90
CA ILE A 172 0.31 4.63 7.87
C ILE A 172 0.59 4.12 6.46
N TRP A 173 -0.39 3.54 5.77
CA TRP A 173 -0.23 3.08 4.39
C TRP A 173 0.15 4.24 3.45
N ALA A 174 -0.49 5.40 3.62
CA ALA A 174 -0.16 6.58 2.84
C ALA A 174 1.27 7.06 3.12
N LEU A 175 1.65 7.20 4.40
CA LEU A 175 2.99 7.61 4.81
C LEU A 175 4.06 6.61 4.33
N ALA A 176 3.76 5.31 4.36
CA ALA A 176 4.66 4.24 3.98
C ALA A 176 4.78 4.03 2.46
N LYS A 177 4.07 4.82 1.65
CA LYS A 177 4.06 4.73 0.17
C LYS A 177 3.59 3.33 -0.30
N ALA A 178 2.74 2.70 0.52
CA ALA A 178 2.09 1.45 0.18
C ALA A 178 1.11 1.66 -0.99
N PRO A 179 0.82 0.62 -1.80
CA PRO A 179 -0.34 0.63 -2.67
C PRO A 179 -1.63 0.91 -1.88
N LEU A 180 -2.41 1.89 -2.30
CA LEU A 180 -3.72 2.21 -1.70
C LEU A 180 -4.84 1.49 -2.47
N ILE A 181 -4.95 0.17 -2.27
CA ILE A 181 -5.95 -0.69 -2.92
C ILE A 181 -7.11 -0.93 -1.94
N LEU A 182 -8.30 -0.45 -2.27
CA LEU A 182 -9.49 -0.63 -1.43
C LEU A 182 -9.93 -2.10 -1.40
N GLY A 183 -10.11 -2.65 -0.20
CA GLY A 183 -10.60 -4.01 0.04
C GLY A 183 -12.09 -4.11 0.39
N CYS A 184 -12.82 -3.00 0.45
CA CYS A 184 -14.24 -2.95 0.82
C CYS A 184 -15.20 -2.88 -0.37
N ASP A 185 -16.50 -3.08 -0.11
CA ASP A 185 -17.54 -2.92 -1.12
C ASP A 185 -17.86 -1.44 -1.38
N ILE A 186 -17.23 -0.89 -2.42
CA ILE A 186 -17.42 0.51 -2.83
C ILE A 186 -18.86 0.87 -3.25
N ARG A 187 -19.73 -0.12 -3.48
CA ARG A 187 -21.13 0.09 -3.89
C ARG A 187 -22.03 0.45 -2.70
N SER A 188 -21.60 0.11 -1.49
CA SER A 188 -22.34 0.28 -0.24
C SER A 188 -21.50 0.99 0.84
N MET A 189 -20.47 1.72 0.43
CA MET A 189 -19.62 2.51 1.31
C MET A 189 -20.43 3.65 1.95
N ASP A 190 -20.29 3.83 3.27
CA ASP A 190 -20.89 4.97 3.97
C ASP A 190 -20.09 6.27 3.75
N ASN A 191 -20.69 7.40 4.15
CA ASN A 191 -20.09 8.72 3.92
C ASN A 191 -18.78 8.92 4.70
N ASP A 192 -18.65 8.30 5.87
CA ASP A 192 -17.47 8.46 6.72
C ASP A 192 -16.28 7.71 6.11
N THR A 193 -16.50 6.46 5.69
CA THR A 193 -15.53 5.64 4.95
C THR A 193 -15.13 6.34 3.65
N TYR A 194 -16.10 6.85 2.88
CA TYR A 194 -15.84 7.58 1.65
C TYR A 194 -14.98 8.82 1.89
N SER A 195 -15.33 9.63 2.90
CA SER A 195 -14.57 10.83 3.25
C SER A 195 -13.14 10.49 3.68
N LEU A 196 -12.96 9.39 4.41
CA LEU A 196 -11.65 8.90 4.84
C LEU A 196 -10.77 8.53 3.64
N VAL A 197 -11.24 7.63 2.77
CA VAL A 197 -10.42 7.10 1.66
C VAL A 197 -10.26 8.08 0.51
N THR A 198 -11.03 9.16 0.47
CA THR A 198 -10.93 10.23 -0.53
C THR A 198 -10.22 11.49 -0.04
N ASN A 199 -9.62 11.47 1.16
CA ASN A 199 -8.85 12.59 1.67
C ASN A 199 -7.64 12.88 0.77
N LYS A 200 -7.74 13.98 0.00
CA LYS A 200 -6.74 14.38 -0.99
C LYS A 200 -5.39 14.76 -0.38
N GLU A 201 -5.37 15.26 0.85
CA GLU A 201 -4.11 15.66 1.51
C GLU A 201 -3.32 14.43 1.94
N VAL A 202 -3.99 13.40 2.47
CA VAL A 202 -3.35 12.11 2.83
C VAL A 202 -2.88 11.37 1.57
N ILE A 203 -3.71 11.33 0.52
CA ILE A 203 -3.32 10.74 -0.77
C ILE A 203 -2.11 11.48 -1.36
N ALA A 204 -2.02 12.80 -1.22
CA ALA A 204 -0.88 13.58 -1.72
C ALA A 204 0.43 13.23 -1.01
N VAL A 205 0.40 12.75 0.25
CA VAL A 205 1.58 12.22 0.94
C VAL A 205 2.02 10.89 0.33
N ASN A 206 1.07 10.01 0.03
CA ASN A 206 1.35 8.73 -0.65
C ASN A 206 1.91 8.94 -2.06
N GLN A 207 1.36 9.91 -2.79
CA GLN A 207 1.70 10.21 -4.18
C GLN A 207 2.80 11.29 -4.32
N ASP A 208 3.50 11.63 -3.24
CA ASP A 208 4.55 12.65 -3.30
C ASP A 208 5.68 12.21 -4.24
N LYS A 209 6.09 13.13 -5.12
CA LYS A 209 7.09 12.87 -6.17
C LYS A 209 8.47 12.47 -5.66
N LEU A 210 8.80 12.77 -4.40
CA LEU A 210 10.06 12.31 -3.79
C LEU A 210 10.04 10.79 -3.61
N GLY A 211 8.85 10.20 -3.39
CA GLY A 211 8.66 8.76 -3.38
C GLY A 211 9.42 8.02 -2.28
N VAL A 212 9.74 8.68 -1.16
CA VAL A 212 10.45 8.05 -0.05
C VAL A 212 9.45 7.49 0.95
N GLN A 213 9.50 6.17 1.18
CA GLN A 213 8.73 5.52 2.23
C GLN A 213 9.02 6.16 3.60
N GLY A 214 7.99 6.70 4.24
CA GLY A 214 8.09 7.11 5.63
C GLY A 214 8.16 5.89 6.55
N LYS A 215 8.78 6.06 7.71
CA LYS A 215 9.09 4.97 8.63
C LYS A 215 8.90 5.37 10.07
N LYS A 216 8.88 4.39 10.95
CA LYS A 216 8.85 4.63 12.39
C LYS A 216 10.17 5.26 12.85
N VAL A 217 10.08 6.34 13.62
CA VAL A 217 11.23 7.05 14.20
C VAL A 217 11.23 7.01 15.73
N LYS A 218 10.08 6.74 16.34
CA LYS A 218 9.93 6.50 17.78
C LYS A 218 9.04 5.28 18.01
N ASN A 219 9.52 4.35 18.82
CA ASN A 219 8.87 3.07 19.14
C ASN A 219 8.15 3.10 20.49
N GLY A 220 7.29 2.12 20.73
CA GLY A 220 6.55 1.90 21.97
C GLY A 220 5.04 2.01 21.75
N ASP A 221 4.28 2.21 22.81
CA ASP A 221 2.82 2.41 22.70
C ASP A 221 2.49 3.77 22.06
N LEU A 222 3.38 4.74 22.20
CA LEU A 222 3.23 6.10 21.67
C LEU A 222 4.27 6.30 20.57
N GLU A 223 3.88 6.06 19.32
CA GLU A 223 4.82 6.05 18.21
C GLU A 223 4.76 7.34 17.41
N VAL A 224 5.90 7.64 16.79
CA VAL A 224 6.03 8.67 15.77
C VAL A 224 6.57 8.01 14.53
N TRP A 225 5.86 8.21 13.43
CA TRP A 225 6.30 7.84 12.10
C TRP A 225 6.53 9.10 11.30
N ALA A 226 7.60 9.13 10.50
CA ALA A 226 7.93 10.30 9.68
C ALA A 226 8.61 9.92 8.38
N GLY A 227 8.52 10.80 7.39
CA GLY A 227 9.24 10.66 6.13
C GLY A 227 9.35 11.99 5.40
N PRO A 228 10.46 12.23 4.69
CA PRO A 228 10.62 13.43 3.89
C PRO A 228 9.65 13.43 2.72
N LEU A 229 9.21 14.62 2.34
CA LEU A 229 8.43 14.89 1.14
C LEU A 229 9.16 15.90 0.26
N SER A 230 8.70 16.03 -0.97
CA SER A 230 9.20 17.04 -1.88
C SER A 230 9.06 18.47 -1.34
N GLY A 231 10.04 19.33 -1.64
CA GLY A 231 10.08 20.72 -1.18
C GLY A 231 10.50 20.87 0.28
N ASN A 232 11.36 19.99 0.78
CA ASN A 232 11.88 19.97 2.17
C ASN A 232 10.79 19.84 3.24
N ARG A 233 9.59 19.39 2.86
CA ARG A 233 8.49 19.11 3.78
C ARG A 233 8.71 17.77 4.47
N VAL A 234 8.04 17.56 5.60
CA VAL A 234 8.08 16.29 6.34
C VAL A 234 6.65 15.85 6.62
N ALA A 235 6.30 14.60 6.28
CA ALA A 235 5.07 13.98 6.75
C ALA A 235 5.31 13.35 8.12
N VAL A 236 4.37 13.51 9.05
CA VAL A 236 4.44 12.96 10.41
C VAL A 236 3.10 12.30 10.74
N VAL A 237 3.14 11.08 11.30
CA VAL A 237 1.99 10.43 11.93
C VAL A 237 2.32 10.20 13.39
N LEU A 238 1.47 10.74 14.26
CA LEU A 238 1.48 10.47 15.70
C LEU A 238 0.41 9.42 15.98
N ILE A 239 0.76 8.33 16.66
CA ILE A 239 -0.18 7.22 16.93
C ILE A 239 -0.09 6.79 18.39
N ASN A 240 -1.25 6.55 18.98
CA ASN A 240 -1.38 5.94 20.28
C ASN A 240 -1.86 4.49 20.13
N ARG A 241 -0.94 3.53 20.18
CA ARG A 241 -1.22 2.08 20.24
C ARG A 241 -1.58 1.60 21.65
N GLY A 242 -1.41 2.45 22.66
CA GLY A 242 -1.73 2.13 24.03
C GLY A 242 -3.23 2.06 24.27
N THR A 243 -3.61 1.51 25.43
CA THR A 243 -5.00 1.23 25.82
C THR A 243 -5.72 2.41 26.49
N SER A 244 -5.07 3.57 26.58
CA SER A 244 -5.61 4.75 27.27
C SER A 244 -5.14 6.05 26.61
N LYS A 245 -5.87 7.13 26.87
CA LYS A 245 -5.57 8.47 26.34
C LYS A 245 -4.17 8.91 26.76
N ALA A 246 -3.36 9.35 25.79
CA ALA A 246 -1.98 9.74 26.02
C ALA A 246 -1.53 10.85 25.07
N THR A 247 -0.51 11.61 25.49
CA THR A 247 0.12 12.63 24.65
C THR A 247 1.29 12.02 23.89
N VAL A 248 1.24 12.10 22.56
CA VAL A 248 2.31 11.68 21.66
C VAL A 248 3.05 12.92 21.17
N THR A 249 4.37 12.89 21.23
CA THR A 249 5.24 14.02 20.85
C THR A 249 6.32 13.58 19.87
N ALA A 250 6.40 14.29 18.75
CA ALA A 250 7.49 14.23 17.78
C ALA A 250 8.46 15.40 18.00
N GLN A 251 9.71 15.09 18.34
CA GLN A 251 10.78 16.08 18.43
C GLN A 251 11.39 16.30 17.05
N TRP A 252 11.87 17.52 16.75
CA TRP A 252 12.45 17.82 15.42
C TRP A 252 13.64 16.92 15.08
N SER A 253 14.45 16.59 16.09
CA SER A 253 15.57 15.65 15.99
C SER A 253 15.17 14.25 15.50
N ASP A 254 13.96 13.81 15.81
CA ASP A 254 13.49 12.46 15.50
C ASP A 254 12.97 12.37 14.07
N ILE A 255 12.45 13.49 13.53
CA ILE A 255 11.76 13.56 12.23
C ILE A 255 12.61 14.20 11.13
N GLY A 256 13.91 14.41 11.39
CA GLY A 256 14.86 14.92 10.39
C GLY A 256 14.75 16.41 10.11
N LEU A 257 14.23 17.20 11.06
CA LEU A 257 14.24 18.65 11.01
C LEU A 257 15.40 19.22 11.85
N ASP A 258 15.90 20.39 11.44
CA ASP A 258 16.84 21.16 12.27
C ASP A 258 16.14 21.62 13.56
N SER A 259 16.83 21.60 14.70
CA SER A 259 16.23 21.97 15.99
C SER A 259 15.79 23.43 16.06
N SER A 260 16.37 24.31 15.23
CA SER A 260 15.98 25.71 15.09
C SER A 260 14.87 25.94 14.06
N ALA A 261 14.46 24.89 13.33
CA ALA A 261 13.46 25.00 12.29
C ALA A 261 12.12 25.49 12.86
N ILE A 262 11.55 26.47 12.17
CA ILE A 262 10.19 26.96 12.38
C ILE A 262 9.38 26.44 11.19
N VAL A 263 8.26 25.80 11.46
CA VAL A 263 7.43 25.16 10.43
C VAL A 263 5.97 25.54 10.57
N ASP A 264 5.25 25.53 9.45
CA ASP A 264 3.79 25.44 9.47
C ASP A 264 3.39 23.95 9.51
N ALA A 265 2.58 23.58 10.50
CA ALA A 265 2.08 22.22 10.68
C ALA A 265 0.62 22.12 10.20
N ARG A 266 0.41 21.45 9.07
CA ARG A 266 -0.92 21.16 8.50
C ARG A 266 -1.44 19.84 9.06
N ASP A 267 -2.54 19.84 9.82
CA ASP A 267 -3.28 18.62 10.17
C ASP A 267 -4.12 18.19 8.96
N LEU A 268 -3.80 17.01 8.41
CA LEU A 268 -4.39 16.53 7.16
C LEU A 268 -5.82 16.02 7.33
N TRP A 269 -6.22 15.70 8.56
CA TRP A 269 -7.53 15.15 8.87
C TRP A 269 -8.51 16.24 9.34
N GLU A 270 -8.01 17.23 10.07
CA GLU A 270 -8.82 18.40 10.48
C GLU A 270 -8.81 19.52 9.43
N HIS A 271 -7.97 19.40 8.41
CA HIS A 271 -7.78 20.43 7.39
C HIS A 271 -7.46 21.81 7.99
N SER A 272 -6.65 21.84 9.04
CA SER A 272 -6.27 23.06 9.77
C SER A 272 -4.75 23.21 9.85
N THR A 273 -4.26 24.44 10.04
CA THR A 273 -2.82 24.74 10.07
C THR A 273 -2.46 25.48 11.35
N SER A 274 -1.47 24.94 12.06
CA SER A 274 -0.78 25.61 13.16
C SER A 274 0.49 26.26 12.62
N ALA A 275 0.55 27.59 12.64
CA ALA A 275 1.66 28.34 12.07
C ALA A 275 2.83 28.47 13.06
N SER A 276 4.05 28.56 12.53
CA SER A 276 5.27 28.88 13.30
C SER A 276 5.56 27.94 14.48
N VAL A 277 5.30 26.65 14.33
CA VAL A 277 5.61 25.60 15.32
C VAL A 277 7.13 25.40 15.41
N LYS A 278 7.64 25.20 16.62
CA LYS A 278 9.08 25.07 16.91
C LYS A 278 9.33 23.89 17.84
N ASN A 279 10.53 23.31 17.73
CA ASN A 279 11.08 22.25 18.58
C ASN A 279 10.36 20.88 18.49
N GLU A 280 9.04 20.87 18.64
CA GLU A 280 8.24 19.66 18.71
C GLU A 280 6.79 19.85 18.21
N LEU A 281 6.14 18.72 17.93
CA LEU A 281 4.72 18.61 17.64
C LEU A 281 4.10 17.58 18.57
N SER A 282 3.10 18.00 19.34
CA SER A 282 2.44 17.18 20.35
C SER A 282 0.93 17.11 20.12
N ALA A 283 0.33 15.95 20.35
CA ALA A 283 -1.12 15.76 20.32
C ALA A 283 -1.56 14.76 21.39
N THR A 284 -2.68 15.04 22.05
CA THR A 284 -3.34 14.11 22.98
C THR A 284 -4.33 13.25 22.20
N LEU A 285 -4.10 11.94 22.20
CA LEU A 285 -4.81 10.97 21.40
C LEU A 285 -5.54 9.98 22.30
N ASP A 286 -6.79 9.64 21.97
CA ASP A 286 -7.47 8.48 22.53
C ASP A 286 -6.74 7.17 22.18
N SER A 287 -7.13 6.06 22.82
CA SER A 287 -6.64 4.72 22.48
C SER A 287 -6.88 4.43 21.00
N HIS A 288 -5.86 3.95 20.29
CA HIS A 288 -5.89 3.60 18.86
C HIS A 288 -6.25 4.76 17.91
N ALA A 289 -6.05 6.00 18.35
CA ALA A 289 -6.19 7.17 17.51
C ALA A 289 -4.84 7.63 16.94
N CYS A 290 -4.90 8.33 15.80
CA CYS A 290 -3.75 9.01 15.23
C CYS A 290 -4.04 10.45 14.84
N LYS A 291 -2.95 11.19 14.61
CA LYS A 291 -2.96 12.45 13.86
C LYS A 291 -1.92 12.38 12.77
N MET A 292 -2.22 12.95 11.61
CA MET A 292 -1.32 13.01 10.48
C MET A 292 -1.11 14.46 10.08
N TYR A 293 0.16 14.83 9.89
CA TYR A 293 0.57 16.19 9.57
C TYR A 293 1.51 16.23 8.38
N VAL A 294 1.51 17.38 7.70
CA VAL A 294 2.64 17.81 6.86
C VAL A 294 3.24 19.06 7.46
N LEU A 295 4.54 19.02 7.72
CA LEU A 295 5.34 20.13 8.20
C LEU A 295 6.03 20.80 7.02
N THR A 296 5.89 22.12 6.92
CA THR A 296 6.52 22.95 5.89
C THR A 296 7.46 23.95 6.55
N PRO A 297 8.79 23.73 6.47
CA PRO A 297 9.77 24.68 6.99
C PRO A 297 9.75 26.02 6.27
N HIS A 298 10.07 27.08 7.01
CA HIS A 298 10.32 28.43 6.49
C HIS A 298 11.75 28.64 6.01
#